data_AF-A0A9D4GB83-F1
#
_entry.id   AF-A0A9D4GB83-F1
#
_cell.length_a   1.000
_cell.length_b   1.000
_cell.length_c   1.000
_cell.angle_alpha   90.00
_cell.angle_beta   90.00
_cell.angle_gamma   90.00
#
_symmetry.space_group_name_H-M   'P 1'
#
loop_
_entity.id
_entity.type
_entity.pdbx_description
1 polymer ?
#
loop_
_entity_poly.entity_id
_entity_poly.type
_entity_poly.pdbx_seq_one_letter_code
_entity_poly.pdbx_strand_id
1 'polypeptide(L)'
;MDGIISRYSNAGVPPPKKMYTDSDCCGRQSIKNYFDAWPFLHVRLDLWHFMRRFPNGCTTDKHQLFVPFMACLSGCIFEIDQGAYFLLMRAKQEELLKQGVPDPSYKDVAKHITSDEVGRHC
;
A
#
# COMPACT_ATOMS: atom_id res chain seq x y z
N MET A 1 -2.29 17.72 -22.09
CA MET A 1 -2.31 16.68 -21.04
C MET A 1 -3.73 16.53 -20.48
N ASP A 2 -4.76 16.81 -21.28
CA ASP A 2 -6.17 16.79 -20.85
C ASP A 2 -6.75 15.37 -20.71
N GLY A 3 -5.96 14.34 -21.03
CA GLY A 3 -6.44 12.96 -21.12
C GLY A 3 -7.05 12.44 -19.82
N ILE A 4 -6.41 12.68 -18.67
CA ILE A 4 -6.95 12.19 -17.39
C ILE A 4 -8.11 13.04 -16.87
N ILE A 5 -8.05 14.37 -17.06
CA ILE A 5 -9.11 15.29 -16.66
C ILE A 5 -10.39 14.99 -17.46
N SER A 6 -10.25 14.83 -18.78
CA SER A 6 -11.36 14.45 -19.66
C SER A 6 -11.93 13.08 -19.32
N ARG A 7 -11.10 12.09 -18.95
CA ARG A 7 -11.59 10.76 -18.52
C ARG A 7 -12.45 10.83 -17.26
N TYR A 8 -12.03 11.61 -16.25
CA TYR A 8 -12.82 11.81 -15.04
C TYR A 8 -14.15 12.50 -15.35
N SER A 9 -14.11 13.56 -16.15
CA SER A 9 -15.30 14.29 -16.59
C SER A 9 -16.28 13.38 -17.35
N ASN A 10 -15.79 12.65 -18.35
CA ASN A 10 -16.61 11.74 -19.16
C ASN A 10 -17.21 10.58 -18.34
N ALA A 11 -16.52 10.16 -17.28
CA ALA A 11 -17.02 9.13 -16.36
C ALA A 11 -17.97 9.68 -15.29
N GLY A 12 -18.20 11.00 -15.23
CA GLY A 12 -18.98 11.64 -14.16
C GLY A 12 -18.36 11.49 -12.77
N VAL A 13 -17.06 11.22 -12.70
CA VAL A 13 -16.34 11.01 -11.43
C VAL A 13 -15.76 12.36 -10.97
N PRO A 14 -15.96 12.76 -9.70
CA PRO A 14 -15.41 14.01 -9.19
C PRO A 14 -13.88 14.00 -9.19
N PRO A 15 -13.24 15.18 -9.32
CA PRO A 15 -11.79 15.28 -9.22
C PRO A 15 -11.23 14.64 -7.94
N PRO A 16 -10.08 13.96 -8.01
CA PRO A 16 -9.46 13.38 -6.83
C PRO A 16 -8.89 14.47 -5.92
N LYS A 17 -8.96 14.26 -4.61
CA LYS A 17 -8.35 15.16 -3.62
C LYS A 17 -6.84 14.96 -3.50
N LYS A 18 -6.36 13.74 -3.75
CA LYS A 18 -4.95 13.35 -3.65
C LYS A 18 -4.54 12.53 -4.86
N MET A 19 -3.32 12.73 -5.33
CA MET A 19 -2.70 11.91 -6.37
C MET A 19 -1.28 11.55 -5.91
N TYR A 20 -0.95 10.27 -5.99
CA TYR A 20 0.38 9.76 -5.67
C TYR A 20 1.12 9.46 -6.99
N THR A 21 2.38 9.87 -7.09
CA THR A 21 3.19 9.75 -8.30
C THR A 21 4.61 9.32 -7.96
N ASP A 22 5.25 8.61 -8.89
CA ASP A 22 6.61 8.08 -8.80
C ASP A 22 7.69 9.16 -8.71
N SER A 23 7.48 10.29 -9.39
CA SER A 23 8.42 11.41 -9.47
C SER A 23 7.69 12.74 -9.60
N ASP A 24 8.44 13.86 -9.50
CA ASP A 24 7.93 15.19 -9.84
C ASP A 24 6.67 15.63 -9.06
N CYS A 25 6.47 15.08 -7.86
CA CYS A 25 5.40 15.46 -6.95
C CYS A 25 5.59 16.87 -6.33
N CYS A 26 6.81 17.42 -6.43
CA CYS A 26 7.22 18.67 -5.77
C CYS A 26 8.27 19.42 -6.60
N GLY A 27 8.47 20.70 -6.30
CA GLY A 27 9.46 21.57 -6.98
C GLY A 27 8.90 22.27 -8.21
N ARG A 28 9.77 22.99 -8.94
CA ARG A 28 9.37 23.85 -10.08
C ARG A 28 8.75 23.07 -11.24
N GLN A 29 9.22 21.84 -11.47
CA GLN A 29 8.74 20.97 -12.55
C GLN A 29 7.63 20.03 -12.09
N SER A 30 6.92 20.37 -11.02
CA SER A 30 5.92 19.47 -10.47
C SER A 30 4.79 19.19 -11.46
N ILE A 31 4.36 17.92 -11.54
CA ILE A 31 3.23 17.53 -12.38
C ILE A 31 1.92 18.24 -11.99
N LYS A 32 1.83 18.78 -10.77
CA LYS A 32 0.68 19.59 -10.32
C LYS A 32 0.36 20.72 -11.30
N ASN A 33 1.38 21.28 -11.96
CA ASN A 33 1.22 22.38 -12.91
C ASN A 33 0.45 21.98 -14.17
N TYR A 34 0.24 20.68 -14.42
CA TYR A 34 -0.59 20.20 -15.52
C TYR A 34 -2.07 19.97 -15.11
N PHE A 35 -2.41 20.19 -13.84
CA PHE A 35 -3.72 19.92 -13.25
C PHE A 35 -4.46 21.19 -12.81
N ASP A 36 -4.36 22.26 -13.60
CA ASP A 36 -4.97 23.56 -13.28
C ASP A 36 -6.50 23.48 -13.10
N ALA A 37 -7.16 22.54 -13.79
CA ALA A 37 -8.59 22.29 -13.64
C ALA A 37 -8.98 21.75 -12.25
N TRP A 38 -8.02 21.24 -11.47
CA TRP A 38 -8.22 20.62 -10.16
C TRP A 38 -7.47 21.40 -9.06
N PRO A 39 -7.93 22.60 -8.66
CA PRO A 39 -7.20 23.49 -7.76
C PRO A 39 -6.98 22.90 -6.35
N PHE A 40 -7.83 21.96 -5.93
CA PHE A 40 -7.76 21.28 -4.64
C PHE A 40 -6.94 19.97 -4.68
N LEU A 41 -6.32 19.64 -5.82
CA LEU A 41 -5.51 18.44 -5.95
C LEU A 41 -4.20 18.56 -5.16
N HIS A 42 -3.98 17.61 -4.26
CA HIS A 42 -2.69 17.42 -3.60
C HIS A 42 -1.91 16.30 -4.27
N VAL A 43 -0.87 16.66 -5.02
CA VAL A 43 0.12 15.70 -5.53
C VAL A 43 1.11 15.36 -4.41
N ARG A 44 1.40 14.06 -4.26
CA ARG A 44 2.32 13.49 -3.28
C ARG A 44 3.19 12.43 -3.95
N LEU A 45 4.35 12.17 -3.38
CA LEU A 45 5.16 11.03 -3.78
C LEU A 45 4.45 9.76 -3.33
N ASP A 46 4.41 8.74 -4.18
CA ASP A 46 3.95 7.43 -3.74
C ASP A 46 4.87 6.85 -2.66
N LEU A 47 4.32 5.93 -1.89
CA LEU A 47 4.96 5.45 -0.67
C LEU A 47 6.18 4.56 -0.97
N TRP A 48 6.20 3.85 -2.09
CA TRP A 48 7.35 3.06 -2.51
C TRP A 48 8.54 3.95 -2.86
N HIS A 49 8.34 4.98 -3.70
CA HIS A 49 9.40 5.94 -4.00
C HIS A 49 9.79 6.78 -2.79
N PHE A 50 8.87 7.02 -1.85
CA PHE A 50 9.20 7.63 -0.57
C PHE A 50 10.14 6.76 0.26
N MET A 51 9.85 5.46 0.42
CA MET A 51 10.72 4.52 1.14
C MET A 51 12.13 4.46 0.51
N ARG A 52 12.22 4.52 -0.82
CA ARG A 52 13.51 4.55 -1.53
C ARG A 52 14.38 5.78 -1.26
N ARG A 53 13.86 6.82 -0.61
CA ARG A 53 14.63 8.01 -0.20
C ARG A 53 15.33 7.88 1.16
N PHE A 54 14.96 6.90 1.99
CA PHE A 54 15.63 6.66 3.27
C PHE A 54 17.05 6.06 3.11
N PRO A 55 17.27 5.05 2.26
CA PRO A 55 18.59 4.46 2.13
C PRO A 55 19.49 5.32 1.23
N ASN A 56 20.18 6.30 1.81
CA ASN A 56 21.23 7.05 1.10
C ASN A 56 22.42 6.15 0.68
N GLY A 57 22.59 4.98 1.32
CA GLY A 57 23.67 4.02 1.03
C GLY A 57 23.26 2.72 0.33
N CYS A 58 21.97 2.34 0.37
CA CYS A 58 21.43 1.25 -0.46
C CYS A 58 20.71 1.87 -1.67
N THR A 59 21.47 2.63 -2.45
CA THR A 59 20.98 3.42 -3.59
C THR A 59 20.53 2.55 -4.77
N THR A 60 20.90 1.27 -4.76
CA THR A 60 20.55 0.30 -5.79
C THR A 60 19.86 -0.91 -5.18
N ASP A 61 18.88 -1.42 -5.91
CA ASP A 61 18.22 -2.70 -5.67
C ASP A 61 19.18 -3.90 -5.72
N LYS A 62 20.38 -3.71 -6.29
CA LYS A 62 21.46 -4.70 -6.37
C LYS A 62 22.22 -4.90 -5.07
N HIS A 63 22.08 -4.01 -4.09
CA HIS A 63 22.78 -4.16 -2.82
C HIS A 63 22.17 -5.33 -2.01
N GLN A 64 23.00 -6.21 -1.45
CA GLN A 64 22.52 -7.41 -0.73
C GLN A 64 21.60 -7.08 0.45
N LEU A 65 21.79 -5.92 1.08
CA LEU A 65 20.94 -5.45 2.19
C LEU A 65 19.68 -4.71 1.74
N PHE A 66 19.50 -4.44 0.44
CA PHE A 66 18.36 -3.65 -0.05
C PHE A 66 17.03 -4.32 0.27
N VAL A 67 16.88 -5.61 -0.06
CA VAL A 67 15.64 -6.35 0.18
C VAL A 67 15.32 -6.45 1.68
N PRO A 68 16.25 -6.88 2.57
CA PRO A 68 16.00 -6.87 4.02
C PRO A 68 15.67 -5.48 4.58
N PHE A 69 16.39 -4.43 4.14
CA PHE A 69 16.13 -3.06 4.60
C PHE A 69 14.74 -2.59 4.20
N MET A 70 14.35 -2.78 2.94
CA MET A 70 13.04 -2.38 2.44
C MET A 70 11.91 -3.17 3.10
N ALA A 71 12.10 -4.46 3.39
CA ALA A 71 11.14 -5.27 4.13
C ALA A 71 10.92 -4.74 5.56
N CYS A 72 12.01 -4.44 6.28
CA CYS A 72 11.91 -3.84 7.62
C CYS A 72 11.27 -2.44 7.58
N LEU A 73 11.69 -1.58 6.65
CA LEU A 73 11.14 -0.23 6.51
C LEU A 73 9.65 -0.25 6.19
N SER A 74 9.23 -1.15 5.29
CA SER A 74 7.82 -1.37 4.96
C SER A 74 7.03 -1.79 6.20
N GLY A 75 7.53 -2.76 6.98
CA GLY A 75 6.90 -3.20 8.23
C GLY A 75 6.82 -2.12 9.31
N CYS A 76 7.68 -1.10 9.28
CA CYS A 76 7.63 0.04 10.20
C CYS A 76 6.66 1.15 9.75
N ILE A 77 6.31 1.20 8.46
CA ILE A 77 5.48 2.27 7.87
C ILE A 77 4.04 1.81 7.68
N PHE A 78 3.84 0.58 7.25
CA PHE A 78 2.53 0.03 6.97
C PHE A 78 2.00 -0.75 8.18
N GLU A 79 0.75 -0.49 8.51
CA GLU A 79 -0.03 -1.31 9.43
C GLU A 79 -1.00 -2.18 8.63
N ILE A 80 -1.23 -3.40 9.10
CA ILE A 80 -2.25 -4.28 8.54
C ILE A 80 -3.62 -3.66 8.83
N ASP A 81 -4.48 -3.59 7.81
CA ASP A 81 -5.87 -3.18 8.02
C ASP A 81 -6.56 -4.17 8.98
N GLN A 82 -7.03 -3.65 10.11
CA GLN A 82 -7.63 -4.46 11.17
C GLN A 82 -8.90 -5.18 10.68
N GLY A 83 -9.63 -4.59 9.72
CA GLY A 83 -10.81 -5.20 9.11
C GLY A 83 -10.46 -6.41 8.24
N ALA A 84 -9.50 -6.26 7.34
CA ALA A 84 -8.97 -7.35 6.53
C ALA A 84 -8.35 -8.45 7.40
N TYR A 85 -7.60 -8.08 8.44
CA TYR A 85 -7.05 -9.04 9.39
C TYR A 85 -8.14 -9.84 10.11
N PHE A 86 -9.22 -9.18 10.53
CA PHE A 86 -10.37 -9.85 11.14
C PHE A 86 -11.05 -10.84 10.19
N LEU A 87 -11.22 -10.47 8.92
CA LEU A 87 -11.77 -11.36 7.90
C LEU A 87 -10.87 -12.57 7.65
N LEU A 88 -9.55 -12.36 7.60
CA LEU A 88 -8.56 -13.44 7.51
C LEU A 88 -8.65 -14.37 8.72
N MET A 89 -8.73 -13.83 9.94
CA MET A 89 -8.91 -14.62 11.16
C MET A 89 -10.16 -15.51 11.09
N ARG A 90 -11.30 -14.95 10.66
CA ARG A 90 -12.54 -15.72 10.51
C ARG A 90 -12.40 -16.82 9.46
N ALA A 91 -11.85 -16.50 8.29
CA ALA A 91 -11.62 -17.48 7.24
C ALA A 91 -10.71 -18.62 7.72
N LYS A 92 -9.65 -18.29 8.47
CA LYS A 92 -8.74 -19.28 9.02
C LYS A 92 -9.39 -20.15 10.10
N GLN A 93 -10.25 -19.57 10.93
CA GLN A 93 -11.03 -20.32 11.93
C GLN A 93 -11.92 -21.37 11.26
N GLU A 94 -12.65 -20.99 10.20
CA GLU A 94 -13.50 -21.92 9.45
C GLU A 94 -12.70 -23.02 8.74
N GLU A 95 -11.52 -22.69 8.23
CA GLU A 95 -10.59 -23.67 7.65
C GLU A 95 -10.14 -24.71 8.69
N LEU A 96 -9.74 -24.25 9.89
CA LEU A 96 -9.30 -25.13 10.98
C LEU A 96 -10.43 -26.05 11.47
N LEU A 97 -11.66 -25.53 11.57
CA LEU A 97 -12.84 -26.33 11.90
C LEU A 97 -13.08 -27.44 10.84
N LYS A 98 -12.91 -27.12 9.55
CA LYS A 98 -13.01 -28.11 8.46
C LYS A 98 -11.88 -29.14 8.49
N GLN A 99 -10.71 -28.77 8.98
CA GLN A 99 -9.56 -29.67 9.19
C GLN A 99 -9.70 -30.53 10.46
N GLY A 100 -10.79 -30.36 11.23
CA GLY A 100 -11.08 -31.15 12.42
C GLY A 100 -10.42 -30.63 13.70
N VAL A 101 -9.91 -29.39 13.70
CA VAL A 101 -9.44 -28.73 14.92
C VAL A 101 -10.67 -28.27 15.72
N PRO A 102 -10.91 -28.79 16.93
CA PRO A 102 -12.09 -28.45 17.71
C PRO A 102 -11.97 -27.05 18.31
N ASP A 103 -13.00 -26.22 18.08
CA ASP A 103 -13.20 -24.87 18.66
C ASP A 103 -11.90 -24.05 18.88
N PRO A 104 -11.16 -23.74 17.80
CA PRO A 104 -9.90 -23.04 17.94
C PRO A 104 -10.13 -21.62 18.47
N SER A 105 -9.49 -21.29 19.59
CA SER A 105 -9.55 -19.95 20.16
C SER A 105 -8.91 -18.94 19.21
N TYR A 106 -9.22 -17.65 19.36
CA TYR A 106 -8.60 -16.59 18.56
C TYR A 106 -7.05 -16.64 18.60
N LYS A 107 -6.47 -17.01 19.77
CA LYS A 107 -5.01 -17.15 19.90
C LYS A 107 -4.48 -18.35 19.12
N ASP A 108 -5.25 -19.42 18.99
CA ASP A 108 -4.84 -20.61 18.26
C ASP A 108 -4.96 -20.37 16.76
N VAL A 109 -6.03 -19.72 16.31
CA VAL A 109 -6.19 -19.29 14.91
C VAL A 109 -5.02 -18.39 14.48
N ALA A 110 -4.66 -17.40 15.31
CA ALA A 110 -3.58 -16.47 14.98
C ALA A 110 -2.22 -17.15 14.80
N LYS A 111 -1.94 -18.25 15.52
CA LYS A 111 -0.71 -19.04 15.36
C LYS A 111 -0.66 -19.83 14.06
N HIS A 112 -1.81 -20.11 13.45
CA HIS A 112 -1.89 -20.85 12.20
C HIS A 112 -1.91 -19.93 10.98
N ILE A 113 -1.99 -18.62 11.17
CA ILE A 113 -1.87 -17.64 10.09
C ILE A 113 -0.39 -17.47 9.75
N THR A 114 -0.07 -17.69 8.48
CA THR A 114 1.25 -17.52 7.90
C THR A 114 1.47 -16.09 7.40
N SER A 115 2.73 -15.67 7.31
CA SER A 115 3.10 -14.38 6.70
C SER A 115 2.60 -14.26 5.25
N ASP A 116 2.57 -15.38 4.50
CA ASP A 116 2.08 -15.42 3.12
C ASP A 116 0.55 -15.25 3.02
N GLU A 117 -0.19 -15.69 4.03
CA GLU A 117 -1.63 -15.41 4.14
C GLU A 117 -1.85 -13.94 4.46
N VAL A 118 -1.11 -13.39 5.42
CA VAL A 118 -1.18 -11.95 5.74
C VAL A 118 -0.86 -11.09 4.52
N GLY A 119 0.22 -11.41 3.80
CA GLY A 119 0.68 -10.64 2.63
C GLY A 119 -0.27 -10.66 1.44
N ARG A 120 -1.21 -11.62 1.35
CA ARG A 120 -2.26 -11.64 0.32
C ARG A 120 -3.46 -10.74 0.65
N HIS A 121 -3.57 -10.31 1.90
CA HIS A 121 -4.67 -9.47 2.40
C HIS A 121 -4.20 -8.06 2.80
N CYS A 122 -2.95 -7.71 2.47
CA CYS A 122 -2.35 -6.39 2.63
C CYS A 122 -2.16 -5.69 1.27
#